data_AF-A0AA39JIJ2-F1
#
_entry.id   AF-A0AA39JIJ2-F1
#
_cell.length_a   1.000
_cell.length_b   1.000
_cell.length_c   1.000
_cell.angle_alpha   90.00
_cell.angle_beta   90.00
_cell.angle_gamma   90.00
#
_symmetry.space_group_name_H-M   'P 1'
#
loop_
_entity.id
_entity.type
_entity.pdbx_description
1 polymer ?
#
loop_
_entity_poly.entity_id
_entity_poly.type
_entity_poly.pdbx_seq_one_letter_code
_entity_poly.pdbx_strand_id
1 'polypeptide(L)'
;MPTSETSFTGSPVSEVKFIPGRQHKWLLTVLKGIWLVLTIWDIAWGHKSSEWSPRGALFTGVKLNVDTESETSMAVALDGSQRIVLLHLDNDGRLHEIRSFDIDFRPVTLTGDIVALSDNFSKTLIYNWKNNEQAYLDEGGDMQYDHCIQIVFTSPNILVICARSINLYFNIPFLHGQTHSPIASHSFGWVDGTSATPTSILIRSESDNPWTSELNSFELYSLSSFLPTLTSKISSWHVWIRPHDHAMVSHWEEHGGCETLMVAIFPSPLNPTAQPCVHEVCSNPLNNWMALDYNKELGRIALGSGFGKITIVQL
;
A
#
# COMPACT_ATOMS: atom_id res chain seq x y z
N MET A 1 1.39 -8.24 23.14
CA MET A 1 0.20 -7.61 23.74
C MET A 1 0.35 -6.11 23.57
N PRO A 2 -0.67 -5.40 23.07
CA PRO A 2 -0.54 -3.98 22.80
C PRO A 2 -0.23 -3.22 24.08
N THR A 3 0.72 -2.30 24.01
CA THR A 3 1.17 -1.50 25.15
C THR A 3 0.28 -0.28 25.38
N SER A 4 -0.33 0.25 24.32
CA SER A 4 -1.33 1.33 24.40
C SER A 4 -2.24 1.35 23.18
N GLU A 5 -3.45 1.89 23.37
CA GLU A 5 -4.42 2.16 22.32
C GLU A 5 -4.87 3.61 22.44
N THR A 6 -4.85 4.34 21.34
CA THR A 6 -5.39 5.71 21.25
C THR A 6 -6.43 5.75 20.14
N SER A 7 -7.56 6.42 20.36
CA SER A 7 -8.57 6.55 19.32
C SER A 7 -9.13 7.96 19.18
N PHE A 8 -9.49 8.32 17.96
CA PHE A 8 -10.09 9.59 17.58
C PHE A 8 -11.34 9.33 16.75
N THR A 9 -12.25 10.31 16.69
CA THR A 9 -13.49 10.21 15.93
C THR A 9 -13.55 11.29 14.86
N GLY A 10 -14.01 10.92 13.68
CA GLY A 10 -14.11 11.77 12.50
C GLY A 10 -15.14 11.23 11.50
N SER A 11 -14.97 11.55 10.23
CA SER A 11 -15.81 11.01 9.14
C SER A 11 -15.32 9.63 8.71
N PRO A 12 -16.15 8.83 7.99
CA PRO A 12 -15.75 7.51 7.48
C PRO A 12 -14.39 7.53 6.79
N VAL A 13 -13.48 6.64 7.19
CA VAL A 13 -12.11 6.58 6.68
C VAL A 13 -12.02 5.49 5.62
N SER A 14 -11.56 5.83 4.41
CA SER A 14 -11.30 4.86 3.34
C SER A 14 -9.82 4.48 3.25
N GLU A 15 -8.92 5.34 3.70
CA GLU A 15 -7.48 5.06 3.75
C GLU A 15 -6.87 5.74 4.97
N VAL A 16 -5.89 5.07 5.59
CA VAL A 16 -5.09 5.60 6.68
C VAL A 16 -3.62 5.35 6.36
N LYS A 17 -2.74 6.32 6.62
CA LYS A 17 -1.31 6.21 6.38
C LYS A 17 -0.51 6.97 7.43
N PHE A 18 0.53 6.35 7.98
CA PHE A 18 1.54 7.07 8.74
C PHE A 18 2.37 7.91 7.78
N ILE A 19 2.56 9.19 8.11
CA ILE A 19 3.38 10.07 7.28
C ILE A 19 4.85 9.84 7.65
N PRO A 20 5.69 9.41 6.69
CA PRO A 20 7.10 9.15 6.97
C PRO A 20 7.84 10.43 7.33
N GLY A 21 8.87 10.29 8.15
CA GLY A 21 9.62 11.41 8.70
C GLY A 21 8.85 12.12 9.82
N ARG A 22 9.28 13.35 10.15
CA ARG A 22 8.60 14.24 11.12
C ARG A 22 8.28 13.56 12.47
N GLN A 23 9.19 12.70 12.92
CA GLN A 23 9.08 11.93 14.17
C GLN A 23 7.80 11.06 14.26
N HIS A 24 7.22 10.68 13.12
CA HIS A 24 5.99 9.87 13.03
C HIS A 24 4.84 10.47 13.86
N LYS A 25 4.81 11.80 13.96
CA LYS A 25 3.80 12.55 14.72
C LYS A 25 2.46 12.65 13.97
N TRP A 26 2.47 12.34 12.68
CA TRP A 26 1.41 12.70 11.76
C TRP A 26 0.77 11.46 11.12
N LEU A 27 -0.55 11.49 11.01
CA LEU A 27 -1.34 10.48 10.32
C LEU A 27 -2.15 11.15 9.21
N LEU A 28 -2.10 10.58 8.01
CA LEU A 28 -2.98 10.94 6.92
C LEU A 28 -4.20 10.02 6.93
N THR A 29 -5.39 10.58 6.75
CA THR A 29 -6.58 9.81 6.42
C THR A 29 -7.26 10.35 5.17
N VAL A 30 -7.81 9.47 4.35
CA VAL A 30 -8.73 9.81 3.27
C VAL A 30 -10.15 9.57 3.77
N LEU A 31 -10.96 10.62 3.81
CA LEU A 31 -12.34 10.55 4.28
C LEU A 31 -13.31 10.33 3.11
N LYS A 32 -14.23 9.39 3.27
CA LYS A 32 -15.29 9.08 2.31
C LYS A 32 -16.55 9.88 2.66
N GLY A 33 -16.80 10.95 1.90
CA GLY A 33 -18.01 11.77 2.00
C GLY A 33 -18.64 12.02 0.63
N ILE A 34 -19.40 13.12 0.49
CA ILE A 34 -19.84 13.63 -0.83
C ILE A 34 -18.61 13.95 -1.69
N TRP A 35 -17.57 14.46 -1.03
CA TRP A 35 -16.26 14.74 -1.60
C TRP A 35 -15.21 13.98 -0.80
N LEU A 36 -14.09 13.63 -1.44
CA LEU A 36 -12.96 13.09 -0.74
C LEU A 36 -12.12 14.23 -0.14
N VAL A 37 -11.72 14.04 1.12
CA VAL A 37 -10.94 15.00 1.89
C VAL A 37 -9.72 14.27 2.44
N LEU A 38 -8.55 14.83 2.20
CA LEU A 38 -7.34 14.44 2.91
C LEU A 38 -7.34 15.15 4.26
N THR A 39 -7.20 14.40 5.32
CA THR A 39 -7.13 14.93 6.68
C THR A 39 -5.84 14.54 7.33
N ILE A 40 -5.17 15.54 7.88
CA ILE A 40 -3.93 15.39 8.60
C ILE A 40 -4.22 15.43 10.09
N TRP A 41 -3.82 14.39 10.81
CA TRP A 41 -3.99 14.26 12.26
C TRP A 41 -2.65 14.37 12.96
N ASP A 42 -2.65 15.11 14.06
CA ASP A 42 -1.56 15.10 15.01
C ASP A 42 -1.81 14.00 16.05
N ILE A 43 -1.03 12.93 15.97
CA ILE A 43 -1.19 11.73 16.81
C ILE A 43 -0.92 12.04 18.27
N ALA A 44 0.06 12.92 18.56
CA ALA A 44 0.48 13.21 19.93
C ALA A 44 -0.62 13.92 20.73
N TRP A 45 -1.39 14.77 20.05
CA TRP A 45 -2.46 15.55 20.65
C TRP A 45 -3.86 15.03 20.34
N GLY A 46 -3.96 14.06 19.42
CA GLY A 46 -5.22 13.44 19.05
C GLY A 46 -6.24 14.36 18.38
N HIS A 47 -5.77 15.36 17.63
CA HIS A 47 -6.66 16.29 16.94
C HIS A 47 -6.32 16.41 15.46
N LYS A 48 -7.32 16.85 14.70
CA LYS A 48 -7.18 17.21 13.31
C LYS A 48 -6.36 18.50 13.17
N SER A 49 -5.24 18.43 12.47
CA SER A 49 -4.39 19.59 12.19
C SER A 49 -4.86 20.36 10.95
N SER A 50 -5.06 19.68 9.82
CA SER A 50 -5.52 20.32 8.58
C SER A 50 -6.32 19.40 7.67
N GLU A 51 -6.97 19.98 6.67
CA GLU A 51 -7.69 19.28 5.60
C GLU A 51 -7.32 19.87 4.25
N TRP A 52 -7.35 19.01 3.23
CA TRP A 52 -7.21 19.40 1.84
C TRP A 52 -8.24 18.69 0.98
N SER A 53 -8.90 19.43 0.09
CA SER A 53 -9.83 18.88 -0.88
C SER A 53 -9.81 19.72 -2.17
N PRO A 54 -9.71 19.09 -3.36
CA PRO A 54 -9.71 19.78 -4.63
C PRO A 54 -11.15 19.99 -5.10
N ARG A 55 -11.82 21.00 -4.51
CA ARG A 55 -13.10 21.58 -4.98
C ARG A 55 -14.11 20.59 -5.58
N GLY A 56 -14.32 19.44 -4.93
CA GLY A 56 -15.31 18.45 -5.35
C GLY A 56 -14.84 17.37 -6.34
N ALA A 57 -13.53 17.16 -6.51
CA ALA A 57 -13.04 15.96 -7.18
C ALA A 57 -12.93 14.77 -6.20
N LEU A 58 -13.09 13.56 -6.74
CA LEU A 58 -12.82 12.30 -6.04
C LEU A 58 -11.33 11.94 -6.20
N PHE A 59 -10.77 11.19 -5.26
CA PHE A 59 -9.42 10.63 -5.38
C PHE A 59 -9.47 9.22 -5.94
N THR A 60 -8.63 8.94 -6.93
CA THR A 60 -8.41 7.58 -7.46
C THR A 60 -7.12 6.96 -6.94
N GLY A 61 -6.23 7.74 -6.34
CA GLY A 61 -5.02 7.25 -5.70
C GLY A 61 -4.32 8.33 -4.88
N VAL A 62 -3.76 7.93 -3.74
CA VAL A 62 -2.95 8.77 -2.86
C VAL A 62 -1.66 8.02 -2.55
N LYS A 63 -0.51 8.66 -2.69
CA LYS A 63 0.78 8.07 -2.33
C LYS A 63 1.66 9.07 -1.59
N LEU A 64 2.18 8.65 -0.45
CA LEU A 64 3.16 9.40 0.33
C LEU A 64 4.54 9.27 -0.28
N ASN A 65 5.35 10.31 -0.15
CA ASN A 65 6.75 10.26 -0.54
C ASN A 65 7.55 9.47 0.49
N VAL A 66 8.29 8.46 0.04
CA VAL A 66 9.18 7.67 0.89
C VAL A 66 10.41 8.47 1.31
N ASP A 67 10.83 9.46 0.51
CA ASP A 67 11.92 10.38 0.83
C ASP A 67 11.41 11.53 1.70
N THR A 68 11.82 11.53 2.97
CA THR A 68 11.38 12.51 3.98
C THR A 68 11.96 13.90 3.77
N GLU A 69 13.06 14.00 3.01
CA GLU A 69 13.74 15.26 2.71
C GLU A 69 13.23 15.89 1.41
N SER A 70 12.35 15.20 0.68
CA SER A 70 11.77 15.73 -0.55
C SER A 70 10.84 16.92 -0.27
N GLU A 71 10.85 17.87 -1.21
CA GLU A 71 9.93 18.99 -1.22
C GLU A 71 8.47 18.50 -1.31
N THR A 72 8.20 17.44 -2.08
CA THR A 72 6.87 16.85 -2.18
C THR A 72 6.65 15.78 -1.13
N SER A 73 5.54 15.86 -0.41
CA SER A 73 5.17 14.91 0.63
C SER A 73 4.20 13.84 0.13
N MET A 74 3.39 14.13 -0.89
CA MET A 74 2.46 13.16 -1.46
C MET A 74 2.00 13.52 -2.88
N ALA A 75 1.54 12.52 -3.61
CA ALA A 75 0.88 12.63 -4.91
C ALA A 75 -0.57 12.15 -4.81
N VAL A 76 -1.49 12.89 -5.42
CA VAL A 76 -2.93 12.63 -5.39
C VAL A 76 -3.46 12.62 -6.82
N ALA A 77 -4.05 11.52 -7.27
CA ALA A 77 -4.78 11.46 -8.53
C ALA A 77 -6.25 11.82 -8.33
N LEU A 78 -6.76 12.68 -9.21
CA LEU A 78 -8.12 13.19 -9.18
C LEU A 78 -8.96 12.53 -10.27
N ASP A 79 -10.07 11.93 -9.85
CA ASP A 79 -11.03 11.30 -10.76
C ASP A 79 -11.67 12.33 -11.70
N GLY A 80 -12.02 11.88 -12.91
CA GLY A 80 -12.71 12.68 -13.94
C GLY A 80 -11.91 13.81 -14.59
N SER A 81 -10.81 14.26 -13.98
CA SER A 81 -9.95 15.33 -14.52
C SER A 81 -8.62 14.85 -15.10
N GLN A 82 -8.28 13.57 -14.94
CA GLN A 82 -6.99 13.00 -15.37
C GLN A 82 -5.81 13.83 -14.86
N ARG A 83 -5.91 14.32 -13.61
CA ARG A 83 -4.95 15.27 -13.04
C ARG A 83 -4.30 14.69 -11.80
N ILE A 84 -2.99 14.79 -11.73
CA ILE A 84 -2.21 14.46 -10.55
C ILE A 84 -1.75 15.75 -9.88
N VAL A 85 -1.93 15.84 -8.57
CA VAL A 85 -1.53 16.98 -7.74
C VAL A 85 -0.45 16.52 -6.76
N LEU A 86 0.65 17.25 -6.71
CA LEU A 86 1.74 17.08 -5.75
C LEU A 86 1.57 18.06 -4.59
N LEU A 87 1.56 17.53 -3.37
CA LEU A 87 1.32 18.30 -2.15
C LEU A 87 2.55 18.29 -1.24
N HIS A 88 2.87 19.44 -0.66
CA HIS A 88 3.82 19.61 0.44
C HIS A 88 3.07 19.62 1.76
N LEU A 89 3.53 18.85 2.75
CA LEU A 89 3.10 18.96 4.14
C LEU A 89 4.09 19.82 4.89
N ASP A 90 3.68 20.98 5.39
CA ASP A 90 4.57 21.86 6.17
C ASP A 90 4.72 21.40 7.64
N ASN A 91 5.49 22.15 8.43
CA ASN A 91 5.75 21.84 9.84
C ASN A 91 4.54 22.06 10.75
N ASP A 92 3.57 22.88 10.31
CA ASP A 92 2.32 23.14 11.02
C ASP A 92 1.22 22.14 10.62
N GLY A 93 1.52 21.27 9.65
CA GLY A 93 0.62 20.21 9.20
C GLY A 93 -0.29 20.55 8.07
N ARG A 94 -0.04 21.66 7.40
CA ARG A 94 -0.89 22.15 6.32
C ARG A 94 -0.38 21.60 5.00
N LEU A 95 -1.33 21.19 4.17
CA LEU A 95 -1.08 20.71 2.83
C LEU A 95 -1.13 21.87 1.83
N HIS A 96 -0.06 22.02 1.05
CA HIS A 96 0.07 23.02 0.00
C HIS A 96 0.27 22.35 -1.35
N GLU A 97 -0.44 22.80 -2.38
CA GLU A 97 -0.19 22.36 -3.75
C GLU A 97 1.11 22.97 -4.26
N ILE A 98 2.05 22.11 -4.67
CA ILE A 98 3.34 22.53 -5.25
C ILE A 98 3.22 22.56 -6.77
N ARG A 99 2.63 21.50 -7.32
CA ARG A 99 2.58 21.26 -8.76
C ARG A 99 1.41 20.36 -9.12
N SER A 100 0.92 20.50 -10.33
CA SER A 100 -0.01 19.54 -10.92
C SER A 100 0.32 19.28 -12.38
N PHE A 101 -0.10 18.12 -12.89
CA PHE A 101 0.03 17.76 -14.30
C PHE A 101 -1.12 16.84 -14.73
N ASP A 102 -1.49 16.94 -16.01
CA ASP A 102 -2.60 16.20 -16.59
C ASP A 102 -2.08 14.90 -17.21
N ILE A 103 -2.29 13.79 -16.50
CA ILE A 103 -1.88 12.44 -16.88
C ILE A 103 -2.97 11.46 -16.40
N ASP A 104 -3.44 10.60 -17.32
CA ASP A 104 -4.47 9.58 -17.05
C ASP A 104 -3.91 8.33 -16.36
N PHE A 105 -3.16 8.52 -15.29
CA PHE A 105 -2.55 7.46 -14.50
C PHE A 105 -2.79 7.72 -13.01
N ARG A 106 -2.67 6.69 -12.18
CA ARG A 106 -2.70 6.79 -10.71
C ARG A 106 -1.29 6.65 -10.14
N PRO A 107 -0.93 7.40 -9.08
CA PRO A 107 0.34 7.21 -8.41
C PRO A 107 0.36 5.84 -7.71
N VAL A 108 1.44 5.10 -7.95
CA VAL A 108 1.73 3.80 -7.31
C VAL A 108 2.79 3.94 -6.24
N THR A 109 3.85 4.71 -6.54
CA THR A 109 4.97 4.98 -5.64
C THR A 109 5.47 6.41 -5.86
N LEU A 110 5.91 7.08 -4.79
CA LEU A 110 6.56 8.38 -4.83
C LEU A 110 7.86 8.30 -4.02
N THR A 111 9.00 8.59 -4.64
CA THR A 111 10.31 8.57 -4.00
C THR A 111 11.16 9.73 -4.50
N GLY A 112 11.43 10.69 -3.62
CA GLY A 112 12.20 11.89 -3.95
C GLY A 112 11.49 12.69 -5.05
N ASP A 113 12.17 12.84 -6.18
CA ASP A 113 11.68 13.58 -7.34
C ASP A 113 10.93 12.71 -8.36
N ILE A 114 10.80 11.40 -8.08
CA ILE A 114 10.27 10.41 -9.01
C ILE A 114 8.91 9.93 -8.55
N VAL A 115 7.94 10.00 -9.46
CA VAL A 115 6.61 9.40 -9.31
C VAL A 115 6.50 8.22 -10.26
N ALA A 116 6.19 7.05 -9.72
CA ALA A 116 5.78 5.90 -10.50
C ALA A 116 4.26 5.91 -10.63
N LEU A 117 3.77 5.89 -11.85
CA LEU A 117 2.36 6.01 -12.20
C LEU A 117 1.93 4.73 -12.94
N SER A 118 0.70 4.26 -12.74
CA SER A 118 0.13 3.14 -13.49
C SER A 118 -1.23 3.51 -14.05
N ASP A 119 -1.59 2.95 -15.20
CA ASP A 119 -2.97 2.97 -15.65
C ASP A 119 -3.78 1.82 -15.01
N ASN A 120 -5.03 1.64 -15.44
CA ASN A 120 -5.89 0.55 -15.00
C ASN A 120 -5.60 -0.79 -15.71
N PHE A 121 -4.66 -0.81 -16.65
CA PHE A 121 -4.34 -1.97 -17.46
C PHE A 121 -2.98 -2.52 -17.03
N SER A 122 -1.91 -2.18 -17.73
CA SER A 122 -0.55 -2.68 -17.47
C SER A 122 0.54 -1.64 -17.72
N LYS A 123 0.19 -0.42 -18.13
CA LYS A 123 1.21 0.57 -18.47
C LYS A 123 1.69 1.24 -17.19
N THR A 124 3.01 1.26 -17.05
CA THR A 124 3.67 1.99 -15.99
C THR A 124 4.48 3.14 -16.57
N LEU A 125 4.39 4.31 -15.94
CA LEU A 125 5.12 5.52 -16.30
C LEU A 125 5.99 5.94 -15.11
N ILE A 126 7.30 6.03 -15.34
CA ILE A 126 8.24 6.60 -14.39
C ILE A 126 8.43 8.07 -14.79
N TYR A 127 8.03 8.99 -13.91
CA TYR A 127 7.97 10.41 -14.18
C TYR A 127 8.79 11.21 -13.15
N ASN A 128 9.79 11.95 -13.61
CA ASN A 128 10.50 12.92 -12.77
C ASN A 128 9.75 14.25 -12.82
N TRP A 129 9.08 14.58 -11.71
CA TRP A 129 8.20 15.74 -11.69
C TRP A 129 8.94 17.07 -11.61
N LYS A 130 10.26 17.11 -11.34
CA LYS A 130 11.01 18.37 -11.33
C LYS A 130 11.40 18.80 -12.74
N ASN A 131 11.99 17.90 -13.50
CA ASN A 131 12.54 18.20 -14.83
C ASN A 131 11.64 17.76 -16.00
N ASN A 132 10.50 17.12 -15.73
CA ASN A 132 9.56 16.56 -16.72
C ASN A 132 10.12 15.40 -17.54
N GLU A 133 11.22 14.78 -17.11
CA GLU A 133 11.70 13.58 -17.78
C GLU A 133 10.80 12.39 -17.46
N GLN A 134 10.65 11.50 -18.43
CA GLN A 134 9.76 10.35 -18.27
C GLN A 134 10.24 9.13 -19.05
N ALA A 135 9.81 7.95 -18.61
CA ALA A 135 10.03 6.69 -19.31
C ALA A 135 8.83 5.76 -19.09
N TYR A 136 8.46 5.01 -20.12
CA TYR A 136 7.40 4.01 -20.04
C TYR A 136 8.01 2.63 -19.76
N LEU A 137 7.38 1.86 -18.90
CA LEU A 137 7.67 0.45 -18.70
C LEU A 137 6.52 -0.34 -19.35
N ASP A 138 6.85 -1.13 -20.36
CA ASP A 138 5.91 -1.96 -21.10
C ASP A 138 6.28 -3.43 -20.90
N GLU A 139 5.38 -4.15 -20.25
CA GLU A 139 5.53 -5.58 -19.97
C GLU A 139 5.37 -6.43 -21.22
N GLY A 140 4.81 -5.86 -22.31
CA GLY A 140 4.59 -6.57 -23.57
C GLY A 140 3.53 -7.66 -23.43
N GLY A 141 2.29 -7.35 -23.78
CA GLY A 141 1.21 -8.33 -23.84
C GLY A 141 -0.16 -7.76 -23.48
N ASP A 142 -1.22 -8.39 -23.98
CA ASP A 142 -2.61 -8.04 -23.69
C ASP A 142 -3.08 -8.60 -22.32
N MET A 143 -2.35 -8.30 -21.26
CA MET A 143 -2.69 -8.78 -19.91
C MET A 143 -3.67 -7.82 -19.23
N GLN A 144 -4.94 -7.88 -19.63
CA GLN A 144 -6.03 -7.03 -19.08
C GLN A 144 -6.28 -7.16 -17.56
N TYR A 145 -5.59 -8.07 -16.87
CA TYR A 145 -5.82 -8.38 -15.46
C TYR A 145 -4.57 -8.26 -14.58
N ASP A 146 -3.45 -7.78 -15.13
CA ASP A 146 -2.17 -7.71 -14.41
C ASP A 146 -1.82 -6.26 -14.04
N HIS A 147 -2.73 -5.61 -13.32
CA HIS A 147 -2.56 -4.21 -12.96
C HIS A 147 -1.42 -4.03 -11.95
N CYS A 148 -0.67 -2.93 -12.10
CA CYS A 148 0.40 -2.61 -11.15
C CYS A 148 -0.19 -2.29 -9.76
N ILE A 149 0.37 -2.95 -8.75
CA ILE A 149 0.02 -2.81 -7.34
C ILE A 149 1.07 -1.96 -6.61
N GLN A 150 2.35 -2.24 -6.86
CA GLN A 150 3.47 -1.63 -6.16
C GLN A 150 4.68 -1.52 -7.08
N ILE A 151 5.43 -0.43 -6.95
CA ILE A 151 6.72 -0.26 -7.62
C ILE A 151 7.78 -0.02 -6.56
N VAL A 152 8.83 -0.81 -6.57
CA VAL A 152 9.95 -0.69 -5.63
C VAL A 152 11.17 -0.22 -6.39
N PHE A 153 11.64 0.99 -6.04
CA PHE A 153 12.91 1.50 -6.52
C PHE A 153 14.05 0.90 -5.70
N THR A 154 14.91 0.15 -6.36
CA THR A 154 16.19 -0.33 -5.80
C THR A 154 17.31 0.26 -6.65
N SER A 155 18.44 0.65 -6.09
CA SER A 155 19.57 1.02 -6.96
C SER A 155 20.34 -0.25 -7.31
N PRO A 156 20.48 -0.65 -8.60
CA PRO A 156 20.13 0.04 -9.84
C PRO A 156 18.97 -0.61 -10.60
N ASN A 157 17.91 -1.09 -9.96
CA ASN A 157 16.78 -1.75 -10.63
C ASN A 157 15.40 -1.24 -10.19
N ILE A 158 14.45 -1.27 -11.10
CA ILE A 158 13.04 -0.99 -10.79
C ILE A 158 12.30 -2.32 -10.78
N LEU A 159 11.65 -2.64 -9.67
CA LEU A 159 10.79 -3.80 -9.55
C LEU A 159 9.34 -3.36 -9.65
N VAL A 160 8.66 -3.79 -10.70
CA VAL A 160 7.23 -3.56 -10.89
C VAL A 160 6.50 -4.82 -10.44
N ILE A 161 5.63 -4.66 -9.46
CA ILE A 161 4.80 -5.73 -8.91
C ILE A 161 3.38 -5.50 -9.34
N CYS A 162 2.87 -6.46 -10.10
CA CYS A 162 1.53 -6.48 -10.63
C CYS A 162 0.71 -7.56 -9.93
N ALA A 163 -0.58 -7.59 -10.21
CA ALA A 163 -1.52 -8.50 -9.58
C ALA A 163 -1.20 -9.98 -9.80
N ARG A 164 -0.38 -10.34 -10.80
CA ARG A 164 -0.11 -11.73 -11.20
C ARG A 164 1.35 -11.96 -11.60
N SER A 165 2.13 -10.90 -11.73
CA SER A 165 3.52 -10.98 -12.15
C SER A 165 4.40 -9.94 -11.50
N ILE A 166 5.69 -10.15 -11.66
CA ILE A 166 6.74 -9.23 -11.26
C ILE A 166 7.73 -9.10 -12.38
N ASN A 167 8.08 -7.85 -12.64
CA ASN A 167 8.87 -7.44 -13.78
C ASN A 167 10.05 -6.59 -13.28
N LEU A 168 11.27 -6.99 -13.63
CA LEU A 168 12.47 -6.24 -13.30
C LEU A 168 12.95 -5.45 -14.51
N TYR A 169 13.18 -4.17 -14.26
CA TYR A 169 13.75 -3.24 -15.22
C TYR A 169 15.09 -2.74 -14.68
N PHE A 170 16.01 -2.42 -15.59
CA PHE A 170 17.24 -1.75 -15.20
C PHE A 170 16.91 -0.29 -14.87
N ASN A 171 17.65 0.30 -13.94
CA ASN A 171 17.49 1.72 -13.62
C ASN A 171 17.62 2.53 -14.90
N ILE A 172 16.63 3.38 -15.13
CA ILE A 172 16.52 4.21 -16.31
C ILE A 172 17.11 5.55 -15.91
N PRO A 173 18.35 5.88 -16.33
CA PRO A 173 18.78 7.27 -16.33
C PRO A 173 17.96 8.01 -17.40
N PHE A 174 16.71 8.31 -17.05
CA PHE A 174 15.69 9.11 -17.70
C PHE A 174 15.93 9.40 -19.19
N LEU A 175 15.64 8.40 -20.02
CA LEU A 175 15.79 8.47 -21.47
C LEU A 175 14.51 9.00 -22.12
N HIS A 176 14.33 10.32 -22.14
CA HIS A 176 13.56 11.09 -23.16
C HIS A 176 12.23 10.45 -23.67
N GLY A 177 11.42 9.84 -22.81
CA GLY A 177 10.15 9.22 -23.20
C GLY A 177 10.26 7.85 -23.89
N GLN A 178 11.37 7.13 -23.76
CA GLN A 178 11.53 5.77 -24.27
C GLN A 178 10.66 4.77 -23.51
N THR A 179 10.27 3.71 -24.22
CA THR A 179 9.60 2.55 -23.66
C THR A 179 10.63 1.44 -23.41
N HIS A 180 10.63 0.87 -22.21
CA HIS A 180 11.51 -0.20 -21.80
C HIS A 180 10.73 -1.49 -21.60
N SER A 181 11.30 -2.60 -22.08
CA SER A 181 10.83 -3.94 -21.78
C SER A 181 11.52 -4.48 -20.52
N PRO A 182 10.87 -5.38 -19.77
CA PRO A 182 11.49 -5.99 -18.60
C PRO A 182 12.73 -6.78 -19.01
N ILE A 183 13.79 -6.70 -18.21
CA ILE A 183 14.97 -7.57 -18.36
C ILE A 183 14.55 -9.00 -18.10
N ALA A 184 13.67 -9.20 -17.13
CA ALA A 184 13.14 -10.49 -16.79
C ALA A 184 11.83 -10.36 -16.01
N SER A 185 11.03 -11.41 -16.08
CA SER A 185 9.66 -11.46 -15.57
C SER A 185 9.38 -12.80 -14.89
N HIS A 186 8.52 -12.78 -13.88
CA HIS A 186 8.03 -13.99 -13.21
C HIS A 186 6.53 -13.84 -12.92
N SER A 187 5.73 -14.82 -13.33
CA SER A 187 4.30 -14.86 -13.01
C SER A 187 4.04 -15.86 -11.89
N PHE A 188 3.19 -15.46 -10.95
CA PHE A 188 2.74 -16.28 -9.82
C PHE A 188 1.36 -16.91 -10.06
N GLY A 189 0.78 -16.71 -11.25
CA GLY A 189 -0.54 -17.23 -11.58
C GLY A 189 -1.67 -16.39 -10.98
N TRP A 190 -2.51 -17.00 -10.15
CA TRP A 190 -3.64 -16.35 -9.50
C TRP A 190 -3.31 -16.06 -8.04
N VAL A 191 -3.28 -14.79 -7.66
CA VAL A 191 -2.93 -14.34 -6.30
C VAL A 191 -3.93 -13.28 -5.83
N ASP A 192 -4.33 -13.38 -4.57
CA ASP A 192 -5.26 -12.42 -3.93
C ASP A 192 -4.57 -11.17 -3.42
N GLY A 193 -3.27 -11.28 -3.15
CA GLY A 193 -2.53 -10.22 -2.50
C GLY A 193 -1.04 -10.40 -2.62
N THR A 194 -0.36 -9.26 -2.73
CA THR A 194 1.10 -9.18 -2.84
C THR A 194 1.62 -8.07 -1.94
N SER A 195 2.72 -8.32 -1.25
CA SER A 195 3.47 -7.30 -0.52
C SER A 195 4.95 -7.50 -0.77
N ALA A 196 5.66 -6.46 -1.17
CA ALA A 196 7.09 -6.55 -1.45
C ALA A 196 7.93 -5.59 -0.61
N THR A 197 9.15 -6.04 -0.36
CA THR A 197 10.28 -5.24 0.12
C THR A 197 11.39 -5.31 -0.92
N PRO A 198 12.47 -4.50 -0.80
CA PRO A 198 13.62 -4.62 -1.69
C PRO A 198 14.25 -6.02 -1.75
N THR A 199 14.01 -6.87 -0.74
CA THR A 199 14.68 -8.18 -0.61
C THR A 199 13.73 -9.37 -0.62
N SER A 200 12.42 -9.16 -0.53
CA SER A 200 11.47 -10.27 -0.40
C SER A 200 10.07 -9.89 -0.85
N ILE A 201 9.28 -10.92 -1.19
CA ILE A 201 7.91 -10.77 -1.64
C ILE A 201 7.05 -11.80 -0.96
N LEU A 202 5.99 -11.34 -0.32
CA LEU A 202 4.95 -12.18 0.25
C LEU A 202 3.76 -12.19 -0.70
N ILE A 203 3.36 -13.39 -1.10
CA ILE A 203 2.23 -13.63 -1.98
C ILE A 203 1.19 -14.44 -1.22
N ARG A 204 -0.08 -14.07 -1.41
CA ARG A 204 -1.23 -14.87 -1.00
C ARG A 204 -1.84 -15.50 -2.24
N SER A 205 -1.84 -16.83 -2.31
CA SER A 205 -2.53 -17.56 -3.39
C SER A 205 -4.03 -17.26 -3.36
N GLU A 206 -4.65 -17.20 -4.54
CA GLU A 206 -6.09 -16.95 -4.66
C GLU A 206 -6.91 -18.02 -3.92
N SER A 207 -7.84 -17.59 -3.06
CA SER A 207 -8.72 -18.50 -2.30
C SER A 207 -9.65 -19.30 -3.20
N ASP A 208 -10.05 -18.71 -4.33
CA ASP A 208 -11.09 -19.25 -5.19
C ASP A 208 -10.53 -20.07 -6.35
N ASN A 209 -9.21 -20.31 -6.36
CA ASN A 209 -8.58 -21.09 -7.41
C ASN A 209 -9.01 -22.57 -7.32
N PRO A 210 -9.82 -23.07 -8.28
CA PRO A 210 -10.38 -24.42 -8.21
C PRO A 210 -9.32 -25.51 -8.44
N TRP A 211 -8.11 -25.13 -8.84
CA TRP A 211 -7.02 -26.04 -9.18
C TRP A 211 -6.02 -26.24 -8.04
N THR A 212 -6.13 -25.48 -6.94
CA THR A 212 -5.22 -25.60 -5.79
C THR A 212 -5.94 -26.20 -4.59
N SER A 213 -5.41 -27.29 -4.05
CA SER A 213 -5.92 -27.90 -2.81
C SER A 213 -5.59 -27.08 -1.55
N GLU A 214 -4.66 -26.14 -1.65
CA GLU A 214 -4.16 -25.34 -0.53
C GLU A 214 -4.81 -23.95 -0.53
N LEU A 215 -6.02 -23.87 0.02
CA LEU A 215 -6.71 -22.61 0.30
C LEU A 215 -5.85 -21.70 1.19
N ASN A 216 -5.71 -20.42 0.80
CA ASN A 216 -5.08 -19.37 1.60
C ASN A 216 -3.61 -19.61 1.96
N SER A 217 -2.84 -20.21 1.06
CA SER A 217 -1.39 -20.35 1.24
C SER A 217 -0.67 -19.00 1.11
N PHE A 218 0.32 -18.77 1.96
CA PHE A 218 1.24 -17.65 1.84
C PHE A 218 2.62 -18.15 1.42
N GLU A 219 3.18 -17.50 0.42
CA GLU A 219 4.46 -17.84 -0.17
C GLU A 219 5.40 -16.65 -0.04
N LEU A 220 6.50 -16.83 0.69
CA LEU A 220 7.54 -15.84 0.85
C LEU A 220 8.71 -16.17 -0.09
N TYR A 221 8.93 -15.27 -1.04
CA TYR A 221 10.03 -15.34 -1.99
C TYR A 221 11.17 -14.41 -1.56
N SER A 222 12.41 -14.86 -1.71
CA SER A 222 13.59 -14.01 -1.63
C SER A 222 13.93 -13.43 -3.00
N LEU A 223 14.29 -12.14 -3.02
CA LEU A 223 14.79 -11.41 -4.19
C LEU A 223 16.31 -11.27 -4.19
N SER A 224 17.02 -12.10 -3.42
CA SER A 224 18.49 -12.16 -3.47
C SER A 224 19.03 -12.48 -4.87
N SER A 225 18.22 -13.11 -5.72
CA SER A 225 18.44 -13.33 -7.15
C SER A 225 17.19 -12.91 -7.92
N PHE A 226 17.34 -12.55 -9.20
CA PHE A 226 16.18 -12.13 -10.00
C PHE A 226 15.11 -13.22 -10.12
N LEU A 227 15.51 -14.49 -10.28
CA LEU A 227 14.55 -15.59 -10.18
C LEU A 227 14.14 -15.69 -8.71
N PRO A 228 12.87 -15.35 -8.37
CA PRO A 228 12.41 -15.38 -6.99
C PRO A 228 12.54 -16.81 -6.47
N THR A 229 13.27 -16.99 -5.38
CA THR A 229 13.42 -18.31 -4.77
C THR A 229 12.40 -18.41 -3.64
N LEU A 230 11.50 -19.39 -3.70
CA LEU A 230 10.56 -19.67 -2.62
C LEU A 230 11.37 -20.05 -1.37
N THR A 231 11.32 -19.19 -0.35
CA THR A 231 12.06 -19.41 0.91
C THR A 231 11.23 -20.07 1.98
N SER A 232 9.93 -19.76 1.99
CA SER A 232 8.99 -20.33 2.94
C SER A 232 7.62 -20.39 2.30
N LYS A 233 6.93 -21.48 2.56
CA LYS A 233 5.52 -21.66 2.23
C LYS A 233 4.82 -22.01 3.53
N ILE A 234 3.86 -21.18 3.90
CA ILE A 234 3.12 -21.33 5.15
C ILE A 234 1.66 -21.48 4.79
N SER A 235 1.11 -22.64 5.12
CA SER A 235 -0.32 -22.79 5.24
C SER A 235 -0.74 -22.17 6.57
N SER A 236 -1.33 -20.96 6.50
CA SER A 236 -2.15 -20.32 7.56
C SER A 236 -1.59 -19.14 8.40
N TRP A 237 -2.53 -18.21 8.70
CA TRP A 237 -2.63 -17.02 9.59
C TRP A 237 -1.48 -15.99 9.66
N HIS A 238 -1.58 -14.97 8.78
CA HIS A 238 -0.82 -13.71 8.81
C HIS A 238 -1.65 -12.54 9.36
N VAL A 239 -1.01 -11.37 9.52
CA VAL A 239 -1.71 -10.09 9.75
C VAL A 239 -2.65 -9.84 8.58
N TRP A 240 -3.93 -10.07 8.82
CA TRP A 240 -4.97 -9.84 7.85
C TRP A 240 -6.15 -9.24 8.64
N ILE A 241 -6.75 -8.16 8.14
CA ILE A 241 -8.10 -7.80 8.58
C ILE A 241 -8.99 -8.80 7.89
N ARG A 242 -9.62 -9.73 8.63
CA ARG A 242 -10.59 -10.67 8.06
C ARG A 242 -11.79 -9.89 7.59
N PRO A 243 -11.93 -9.59 6.28
CA PRO A 243 -13.19 -9.04 5.83
C PRO A 243 -14.21 -10.17 6.00
N HIS A 244 -15.42 -9.82 6.43
CA HIS A 244 -16.55 -10.70 6.20
C HIS A 244 -16.77 -10.77 4.68
N ASP A 245 -16.21 -11.78 4.01
CA ASP A 245 -16.63 -12.09 2.66
C ASP A 245 -18.08 -12.57 2.70
N HIS A 246 -18.97 -11.81 2.07
CA HIS A 246 -20.38 -12.12 1.92
C HIS A 246 -20.65 -13.24 0.88
N ALA A 247 -19.61 -13.92 0.39
CA ALA A 247 -19.73 -14.82 -0.76
C ALA A 247 -18.92 -16.13 -0.64
N MET A 248 -18.85 -16.80 0.52
CA MET A 248 -18.57 -18.25 0.53
C MET A 248 -19.28 -18.97 1.69
N VAL A 249 -20.18 -19.87 1.29
CA VAL A 249 -20.81 -20.88 2.15
C VAL A 249 -19.87 -22.09 2.23
N SER A 250 -19.36 -22.41 3.42
CA SER A 250 -19.61 -23.70 4.08
C SER A 250 -18.85 -23.79 5.41
N HIS A 251 -19.57 -24.22 6.46
CA HIS A 251 -19.12 -24.44 7.83
C HIS A 251 -19.01 -23.21 8.75
N TRP A 252 -20.18 -22.62 8.99
CA TRP A 252 -20.45 -21.69 10.09
C TRP A 252 -20.32 -22.41 11.43
N GLU A 253 -19.23 -22.17 12.16
CA GLU A 253 -19.30 -22.15 13.62
C GLU A 253 -19.59 -20.71 14.05
N GLU A 254 -20.68 -20.55 14.78
CA GLU A 254 -21.28 -19.30 15.25
C GLU A 254 -20.39 -18.57 16.29
N HIS A 255 -19.20 -18.13 15.89
CA HIS A 255 -18.50 -17.09 16.63
C HIS A 255 -18.97 -15.76 16.07
N GLY A 256 -19.76 -15.04 16.88
CA GLY A 256 -20.36 -13.75 16.53
C GLY A 256 -19.37 -12.88 15.77
N GLY A 257 -19.71 -12.58 14.51
CA GLY A 257 -18.79 -12.01 13.53
C GLY A 257 -18.14 -10.73 14.04
N CYS A 258 -16.92 -10.84 14.54
CA CYS A 258 -16.07 -9.72 14.91
C CYS A 258 -14.82 -9.81 14.02
N GLU A 259 -14.43 -8.71 13.39
CA GLU A 259 -13.11 -8.64 12.74
C GLU A 259 -12.06 -8.65 13.84
N THR A 260 -11.03 -9.47 13.70
CA THR A 260 -9.92 -9.50 14.66
C THR A 260 -8.63 -9.19 13.93
N LEU A 261 -7.86 -8.24 14.47
CA LEU A 261 -6.51 -7.96 14.00
C LEU A 261 -5.55 -8.94 14.66
N MET A 262 -4.97 -9.80 13.82
CA MET A 262 -3.90 -10.71 14.22
C MET A 262 -2.55 -10.13 13.84
N VAL A 263 -1.52 -10.36 14.65
CA VAL A 263 -0.13 -10.07 14.29
C VAL A 263 0.71 -11.32 14.35
N ALA A 264 1.37 -11.64 13.24
CA ALA A 264 2.32 -12.73 13.13
C ALA A 264 3.74 -12.17 13.10
N ILE A 265 4.59 -12.61 14.02
CA ILE A 265 6.01 -12.27 14.09
C ILE A 265 6.79 -13.43 13.50
N PHE A 266 7.44 -13.19 12.37
CA PHE A 266 8.30 -14.17 11.74
C PHE A 266 9.69 -14.15 12.36
N PRO A 267 10.31 -15.33 12.51
CA PRO A 267 11.69 -15.40 12.93
C PRO A 267 12.59 -14.61 11.98
N SER A 268 13.62 -13.98 12.54
CA SER A 268 14.69 -13.37 11.74
C SER A 268 15.34 -14.43 10.85
N PRO A 269 15.89 -14.05 9.67
CA PRO A 269 16.73 -14.94 8.86
C PRO A 269 17.88 -15.59 9.65
N LEU A 270 18.30 -14.98 10.75
CA LEU A 270 19.33 -15.50 11.65
C LEU A 270 18.85 -16.62 12.59
N ASN A 271 17.53 -16.86 12.69
CA ASN A 271 16.95 -17.92 13.51
C ASN A 271 15.81 -18.66 12.77
N PRO A 272 16.08 -19.28 11.62
CA PRO A 272 15.05 -19.85 10.76
C PRO A 272 14.30 -21.03 11.38
N THR A 273 14.78 -21.57 12.50
CA THR A 273 14.15 -22.70 13.21
C THR A 273 13.08 -22.26 14.22
N ALA A 274 13.00 -20.98 14.57
CA ALA A 274 11.96 -20.49 15.46
C ALA A 274 10.60 -20.48 14.74
N GLN A 275 9.57 -20.99 15.41
CA GLN A 275 8.21 -20.96 14.87
C GLN A 275 7.66 -19.52 14.88
N PRO A 276 6.89 -19.12 13.86
CA PRO A 276 6.17 -17.85 13.87
C PRO A 276 5.28 -17.73 15.11
N CYS A 277 5.29 -16.57 15.78
CA CYS A 277 4.40 -16.29 16.89
C CYS A 277 3.21 -15.48 16.41
N VAL A 278 1.99 -15.95 16.66
CA VAL A 278 0.75 -15.26 16.28
C VAL A 278 0.04 -14.74 17.53
N HIS A 279 -0.33 -13.47 17.52
CA HIS A 279 -1.02 -12.80 18.61
C HIS A 279 -2.27 -12.10 18.12
N GLU A 280 -3.37 -12.25 18.83
CA GLU A 280 -4.51 -11.35 18.72
C GLU A 280 -4.14 -10.00 19.32
N VAL A 281 -4.37 -8.93 18.57
CA VAL A 281 -4.01 -7.55 18.97
C VAL A 281 -5.23 -6.76 19.39
N CYS A 282 -6.27 -6.75 18.57
CA CYS A 282 -7.55 -6.11 18.90
C CYS A 282 -8.70 -6.74 18.13
N SER A 283 -9.91 -6.64 18.68
CA SER A 283 -11.14 -7.08 18.05
C SER A 283 -12.06 -5.90 17.75
N ASN A 284 -12.82 -6.03 16.67
CA ASN A 284 -13.78 -5.07 16.18
C ASN A 284 -15.16 -5.73 16.05
N PRO A 285 -16.00 -5.63 17.08
CA PRO A 285 -17.32 -6.25 17.06
C PRO A 285 -18.28 -5.61 16.04
N LEU A 286 -17.90 -4.49 15.42
CA LEU A 286 -18.73 -3.76 14.47
C LEU A 286 -18.45 -4.10 13.01
N ASN A 287 -17.42 -4.91 12.72
CA ASN A 287 -17.00 -5.27 11.36
C ASN A 287 -16.96 -4.10 10.38
N ASN A 288 -16.27 -3.05 10.79
CA ASN A 288 -16.29 -1.77 10.09
C ASN A 288 -14.90 -1.19 9.89
N TRP A 289 -13.82 -1.97 10.06
CA TRP A 289 -12.50 -1.52 9.68
C TRP A 289 -12.39 -1.51 8.16
N MET A 290 -12.03 -0.36 7.61
CA MET A 290 -11.96 -0.13 6.17
C MET A 290 -10.53 0.16 5.70
N ALA A 291 -9.65 0.55 6.61
CA ALA A 291 -8.28 0.93 6.29
C ALA A 291 -7.32 0.49 7.39
N LEU A 292 -6.10 0.15 6.98
CA LEU A 292 -5.01 -0.23 7.89
C LEU A 292 -3.67 0.31 7.37
N ASP A 293 -2.82 0.73 8.29
CA ASP A 293 -1.41 0.99 8.01
C ASP A 293 -0.53 0.52 9.17
N TYR A 294 0.72 0.18 8.87
CA TYR A 294 1.68 -0.28 9.86
C TYR A 294 3.00 0.49 9.76
N ASN A 295 3.37 1.13 10.86
CA ASN A 295 4.68 1.74 11.05
C ASN A 295 5.60 0.73 11.73
N LYS A 296 6.48 0.10 10.94
CA LYS A 296 7.44 -0.90 11.40
C LYS A 296 8.46 -0.33 12.39
N GLU A 297 8.94 0.88 12.17
CA GLU A 297 9.99 1.49 13.01
C GLU A 297 9.52 1.70 14.44
N LEU A 298 8.26 2.10 14.59
CA LEU A 298 7.65 2.34 15.89
C LEU A 298 6.84 1.17 16.41
N GLY A 299 6.59 0.13 15.61
CA GLY A 299 5.67 -0.95 15.99
C GLY A 299 4.23 -0.45 16.21
N ARG A 300 3.75 0.49 15.38
CA ARG A 300 2.40 1.06 15.50
C ARG A 300 1.51 0.62 14.35
N ILE A 301 0.26 0.30 14.65
CA ILE A 301 -0.77 -0.02 13.68
C ILE A 301 -1.83 1.09 13.74
N ALA A 302 -2.21 1.64 12.59
CA ALA A 302 -3.35 2.54 12.47
C ALA A 302 -4.49 1.80 11.78
N LEU A 303 -5.70 1.95 12.31
CA LEU A 303 -6.93 1.35 11.80
C LEU A 303 -7.94 2.47 11.56
N GLY A 304 -8.49 2.53 10.36
CA GLY A 304 -9.56 3.45 9.98
C GLY A 304 -10.89 2.72 9.87
N SER A 305 -11.95 3.28 10.44
CA SER A 305 -13.30 2.72 10.41
C SER A 305 -14.22 3.44 9.42
N GLY A 306 -15.18 2.69 8.86
CA GLY A 306 -16.30 3.23 8.09
C GLY A 306 -17.26 4.12 8.90
N PHE A 307 -17.15 4.15 10.23
CA PHE A 307 -17.84 5.14 11.08
C PHE A 307 -16.92 6.29 11.53
N GLY A 308 -15.72 6.38 10.96
CA GLY A 308 -14.78 7.45 11.20
C GLY A 308 -14.01 7.37 12.51
N LYS A 309 -14.08 6.23 13.20
CA LYS A 309 -13.13 5.93 14.28
C LYS A 309 -11.75 5.64 13.67
N ILE A 310 -10.73 6.32 14.19
CA ILE A 310 -9.32 6.01 13.90
C ILE A 310 -8.75 5.44 15.19
N THR A 311 -8.15 4.25 15.13
CA THR A 311 -7.49 3.61 16.26
C THR A 311 -6.00 3.44 15.94
N ILE A 312 -5.14 3.87 16.85
CA ILE A 312 -3.69 3.62 16.81
C ILE A 312 -3.36 2.64 17.93
N VAL A 313 -2.82 1.49 17.56
CA VAL A 313 -2.37 0.45 18.47
C VAL A 313 -0.85 0.42 18.49
N GLN A 314 -0.27 0.48 19.67
CA GLN A 314 1.17 0.32 19.89
C GLN A 314 1.44 -1.13 20.29
N LEU A 315 2.26 -1.85 19.51
CA LEU A 315 2.68 -3.23 19.81
C LEU A 315 3.74 -3.29 20.91
#